data_AF-A0A848KSC0-F1
#
_entry.id   AF-A0A848KSC0-F1
#
_cell.length_a   1.000
_cell.length_b   1.000
_cell.length_c   1.000
_cell.angle_alpha   90.00
_cell.angle_beta   90.00
_cell.angle_gamma   90.00
#
_symmetry.space_group_name_H-M   'P 1'
#
loop_
_entity.id
_entity.type
_entity.pdbx_description
1 polymer ?
#
loop_
_entity_poly.entity_id
_entity_poly.type
_entity_poly.pdbx_seq_one_letter_code
_entity_poly.pdbx_strand_id
1 'polypeptide(L)'
;MIERTYTEKSLDLTVSATEDDFRQSLAANPSNHLVKLHGTIERPTTVVLTRTDYSRARTERRVMFDMLRTQMLSSTFLFLGFSLTDPNFNLLLDDVRDTLGMNAPVSYTVQSQRDPVKMRYLESLGTNTISIDGWNVLPDLVREDIPRSRYRRRWCLNAVL
;
A
#
# COMPACT_ATOMS: atom_id res chain seq x y z
N MET A 1 14.22 -4.81 0.13
CA MET A 1 14.27 -4.90 1.63
C MET A 1 13.24 -5.90 2.16
N ILE A 2 11.94 -5.72 1.86
CA ILE A 2 10.88 -6.66 2.29
C ILE A 2 11.15 -8.09 1.79
N GLU A 3 11.47 -8.26 0.51
CA GLU A 3 11.82 -9.57 -0.07
C GLU A 3 12.92 -10.28 0.71
N ARG A 4 14.01 -9.55 0.98
CA ARG A 4 15.16 -10.08 1.72
C ARG A 4 14.76 -10.60 3.10
N THR A 5 13.88 -9.88 3.81
CA THR A 5 13.40 -10.32 5.13
C THR A 5 12.58 -11.61 5.05
N TYR A 6 11.75 -11.78 4.01
CA TYR A 6 11.01 -13.04 3.81
C TYR A 6 11.96 -14.19 3.49
N THR A 7 12.95 -13.96 2.62
CA THR A 7 13.99 -14.95 2.30
C THR A 7 14.79 -15.35 3.53
N GLU A 8 15.26 -14.39 4.34
CA GLU A 8 16.03 -14.65 5.57
C GLU A 8 15.24 -15.44 6.62
N LYS A 9 13.90 -15.29 6.64
CA LYS A 9 13.01 -16.03 7.54
C LYS A 9 12.48 -17.34 6.95
N SER A 10 12.92 -17.72 5.75
CA SER A 10 12.43 -18.89 5.02
C SER A 10 10.90 -18.91 4.87
N LEU A 11 10.30 -17.72 4.68
CA LEU A 11 8.87 -17.56 4.44
C LEU A 11 8.61 -17.46 2.93
N ASP A 12 7.46 -17.99 2.49
CA ASP A 12 7.01 -17.85 1.12
C ASP A 12 6.62 -16.39 0.83
N LEU A 13 7.03 -15.89 -0.33
CA LEU A 13 6.64 -14.57 -0.81
C LEU A 13 6.49 -14.60 -2.33
N THR A 14 5.30 -14.27 -2.81
CA THR A 14 5.09 -14.00 -4.24
C THR A 14 5.30 -12.51 -4.48
N VAL A 15 6.05 -12.15 -5.53
CA VAL A 15 6.35 -10.75 -5.87
C VAL A 15 5.83 -10.44 -7.26
N SER A 16 5.06 -9.37 -7.40
CA SER A 16 4.59 -8.87 -8.70
C SER A 16 5.02 -7.43 -8.89
N ALA A 17 5.93 -7.19 -9.84
CA ALA A 17 6.39 -5.84 -10.17
C ALA A 17 5.89 -5.36 -11.54
N THR A 18 5.26 -6.25 -12.29
CA THR A 18 4.59 -5.95 -13.56
C THR A 18 3.16 -6.50 -13.53
N GLU A 19 2.33 -5.99 -14.45
CA GLU A 19 0.97 -6.49 -14.67
C GLU A 19 0.97 -8.00 -15.00
N ASP A 20 1.94 -8.48 -15.79
CA ASP A 20 2.04 -9.90 -16.15
C ASP A 20 2.40 -10.78 -14.96
N ASP A 21 3.39 -10.37 -14.13
CA ASP A 21 3.69 -11.08 -12.88
C ASP A 21 2.43 -11.14 -11.99
N PHE A 22 1.67 -10.05 -11.94
CA PHE A 22 0.45 -9.95 -11.14
C PHE A 22 -0.62 -10.91 -11.64
N ARG A 23 -0.90 -10.91 -12.95
CA ARG A 23 -1.90 -11.81 -13.57
C ARG A 23 -1.59 -13.27 -13.34
N GLN A 24 -0.31 -13.66 -13.43
CA GLN A 24 0.13 -15.04 -13.16
C GLN A 24 -0.11 -15.44 -11.70
N SER A 25 0.04 -14.49 -10.76
CA SER A 25 -0.16 -14.75 -9.32
C SER A 25 -1.63 -14.85 -8.91
N LEU A 26 -2.58 -14.32 -9.69
CA LEU A 26 -4.00 -14.26 -9.31
C LEU A 26 -4.59 -15.66 -9.05
N ALA A 27 -4.29 -16.62 -9.93
CA ALA A 27 -4.79 -17.99 -9.80
C ALA A 27 -4.20 -18.72 -8.59
N ALA A 28 -2.94 -18.42 -8.24
CA ALA A 28 -2.25 -19.03 -7.11
C ALA A 28 -2.75 -18.51 -5.76
N ASN A 29 -3.35 -17.32 -5.72
CA ASN A 29 -3.85 -16.64 -4.52
C ASN A 29 -2.89 -16.79 -3.31
N PRO A 30 -1.66 -16.27 -3.43
CA PRO A 30 -0.62 -16.46 -2.44
C PRO A 30 -1.01 -15.87 -1.08
N SER A 31 -0.61 -16.56 -0.01
CA SER A 31 -0.75 -16.14 1.38
C SER A 31 -0.05 -14.80 1.63
N ASN A 32 1.17 -14.66 1.09
CA ASN A 32 2.05 -13.49 1.19
C ASN A 32 2.35 -12.97 -0.22
N HIS A 33 1.82 -11.78 -0.54
CA HIS A 33 1.96 -11.16 -1.86
C HIS A 33 2.52 -9.75 -1.74
N LEU A 34 3.69 -9.50 -2.32
CA LEU A 34 4.26 -8.17 -2.47
C LEU A 34 3.97 -7.64 -3.87
N VAL A 35 3.15 -6.60 -3.95
CA VAL A 35 2.84 -5.90 -5.20
C VAL A 35 3.63 -4.60 -5.25
N LYS A 36 4.52 -4.46 -6.25
CA LYS A 36 5.32 -3.25 -6.46
C LYS A 36 4.71 -2.41 -7.57
N LEU A 37 3.88 -1.43 -7.19
CA LEU A 37 3.14 -0.61 -8.15
C LEU A 37 4.03 0.26 -9.04
N HIS A 38 5.25 0.57 -8.59
CA HIS A 38 6.24 1.35 -9.34
C HIS A 38 7.38 0.53 -9.93
N GLY A 39 7.21 -0.78 -10.01
CA GLY A 39 8.19 -1.69 -10.59
C GLY A 39 9.32 -2.02 -9.64
N THR A 40 10.48 -2.41 -10.19
CA THR A 40 11.59 -2.93 -9.38
C THR A 40 12.94 -2.59 -10.00
N ILE A 41 13.94 -2.33 -9.17
CA ILE A 41 15.27 -1.92 -9.62
C ILE A 41 16.00 -3.05 -10.37
N GLU A 42 15.66 -4.30 -10.09
CA GLU A 42 16.19 -5.49 -10.77
C GLU A 42 15.70 -5.58 -12.23
N ARG A 43 14.59 -4.91 -12.56
CA ARG A 43 14.06 -4.79 -13.93
C ARG A 43 13.81 -3.31 -14.22
N PRO A 44 14.86 -2.51 -14.53
CA PRO A 44 14.77 -1.05 -14.64
C PRO A 44 13.70 -0.55 -15.62
N THR A 45 13.41 -1.30 -16.68
CA THR A 45 12.35 -0.98 -17.66
C THR A 45 10.95 -0.94 -17.06
N THR A 46 10.76 -1.53 -15.88
CA THR A 46 9.50 -1.52 -15.13
C THR A 46 9.39 -0.33 -14.17
N VAL A 47 10.45 0.44 -13.97
CA VAL A 47 10.46 1.50 -12.96
C VAL A 47 9.59 2.69 -13.39
N VAL A 48 8.77 3.21 -12.47
CA VAL A 48 7.90 4.38 -12.69
C VAL A 48 8.46 5.57 -11.92
N LEU A 49 8.94 6.59 -12.64
CA LEU A 49 9.53 7.79 -12.03
C LEU A 49 9.11 9.08 -12.71
N THR A 50 9.07 9.10 -14.05
CA THR A 50 8.72 10.31 -14.79
C THR A 50 7.21 10.45 -14.92
N ARG A 51 6.72 11.67 -15.16
CA ARG A 51 5.29 11.92 -15.43
C ARG A 51 4.73 11.03 -16.54
N THR A 52 5.54 10.78 -17.58
CA THR A 52 5.17 9.88 -18.69
C THR A 52 5.03 8.44 -18.20
N ASP A 53 5.92 7.98 -17.33
CA ASP A 53 5.82 6.64 -16.75
C ASP A 53 4.58 6.50 -15.87
N TYR A 54 4.24 7.51 -15.06
CA TYR A 54 3.01 7.49 -14.25
C TYR A 54 1.76 7.37 -15.11
N SER A 55 1.71 8.12 -16.23
CA SER A 55 0.61 8.05 -17.20
C SER A 55 0.55 6.67 -17.86
N ARG A 56 1.69 6.12 -18.27
CA ARG A 56 1.78 4.80 -18.91
C ARG A 56 1.37 3.69 -17.93
N ALA A 57 1.84 3.76 -16.69
CA ALA A 57 1.54 2.80 -15.64
C ALA A 57 0.03 2.66 -15.38
N ARG A 58 -0.75 3.75 -15.41
CA ARG A 58 -2.22 3.67 -15.27
C ARG A 58 -2.87 2.78 -16.31
N THR A 59 -2.36 2.79 -17.54
CA THR A 59 -2.93 2.02 -18.65
C THR A 59 -2.37 0.60 -18.70
N GLU A 60 -1.08 0.42 -18.41
CA GLU A 60 -0.42 -0.88 -18.47
C GLU A 60 -0.70 -1.75 -17.24
N ARG A 61 -0.93 -1.14 -16.07
CA ARG A 61 -1.10 -1.84 -14.78
C ARG A 61 -2.53 -1.82 -14.26
N ARG A 62 -3.50 -1.90 -15.18
CA ARG A 62 -4.92 -1.73 -14.85
C ARG A 62 -5.41 -2.77 -13.85
N VAL A 63 -5.08 -4.04 -14.03
CA VAL A 63 -5.56 -5.10 -13.13
C VAL A 63 -4.93 -4.96 -11.73
N MET A 64 -3.67 -4.52 -11.65
CA MET A 64 -3.05 -4.19 -10.36
C MET A 64 -3.79 -3.04 -9.64
N PHE A 65 -4.09 -1.94 -10.35
CA PHE A 65 -4.80 -0.81 -9.77
C PHE A 65 -6.27 -1.13 -9.44
N ASP A 66 -6.96 -1.92 -10.27
CA ASP A 66 -8.33 -2.38 -10.02
C ASP A 66 -8.41 -3.28 -8.78
N MET A 67 -7.42 -4.18 -8.59
CA MET A 67 -7.32 -4.96 -7.36
C MET A 67 -7.10 -4.04 -6.16
N LEU A 68 -6.15 -3.11 -6.25
CA LEU A 68 -5.85 -2.19 -5.16
C LEU A 68 -7.09 -1.38 -4.76
N ARG A 69 -7.80 -0.82 -5.74
CA ARG A 69 -9.10 -0.16 -5.54
C ARG A 69 -10.08 -1.06 -4.79
N THR A 70 -10.25 -2.29 -5.26
CA THR A 70 -11.18 -3.27 -4.66
C THR A 70 -10.81 -3.59 -3.21
N GLN A 71 -9.52 -3.72 -2.91
CA GLN A 71 -9.05 -3.91 -1.54
C GLN A 71 -9.35 -2.66 -0.69
N MET A 72 -9.08 -1.46 -1.19
CA MET A 72 -9.32 -0.20 -0.48
C MET A 72 -10.80 0.06 -0.19
N LEU A 73 -11.72 -0.40 -1.05
CA LEU A 73 -13.16 -0.31 -0.80
C LEU A 73 -13.62 -1.21 0.36
N SER A 74 -12.90 -2.30 0.63
CA SER A 74 -13.37 -3.37 1.53
C SER A 74 -12.53 -3.54 2.80
N SER A 75 -11.36 -2.91 2.87
CA SER A 75 -10.36 -3.18 3.90
C SER A 75 -9.71 -1.89 4.41
N THR A 76 -9.31 -1.91 5.69
CA THR A 76 -8.50 -0.85 6.29
C THR A 76 -7.04 -0.98 5.83
N PHE A 77 -6.46 0.15 5.40
CA PHE A 77 -5.05 0.23 5.01
C PHE A 77 -4.20 0.90 6.08
N LEU A 78 -2.94 0.46 6.17
CA LEU A 78 -1.90 1.08 6.98
C LEU A 78 -0.75 1.53 6.07
N PHE A 79 -0.56 2.84 5.96
CA PHE A 79 0.51 3.46 5.18
C PHE A 79 1.73 3.71 6.07
N LEU A 80 2.85 3.08 5.72
CA LEU A 80 4.13 3.18 6.42
C LEU A 80 5.17 3.83 5.52
N GLY A 81 5.86 4.85 6.03
CA GLY A 81 6.93 5.55 5.28
C GLY A 81 6.45 6.30 4.04
N PHE A 82 5.14 6.47 3.88
CA PHE A 82 4.52 7.05 2.70
C PHE A 82 4.20 8.53 2.91
N SER A 83 4.33 9.32 1.84
CA SER A 83 4.02 10.75 1.84
C SER A 83 2.68 11.09 1.20
N LEU A 84 1.96 10.09 0.63
CA LEU A 84 0.74 10.29 -0.19
C LEU A 84 0.95 11.32 -1.32
N THR A 85 2.14 11.38 -1.91
CA THR A 85 2.44 12.30 -3.02
C THR A 85 2.31 11.66 -4.39
N ASP A 86 2.05 10.35 -4.44
CA ASP A 86 1.84 9.61 -5.69
C ASP A 86 0.51 10.03 -6.34
N PRO A 87 0.53 10.62 -7.55
CA PRO A 87 -0.69 11.03 -8.25
C PRO A 87 -1.63 9.87 -8.60
N ASN A 88 -1.09 8.69 -8.88
CA ASN A 88 -1.87 7.48 -9.18
C ASN A 88 -2.59 6.98 -7.94
N PHE A 89 -1.90 7.00 -6.79
CA PHE A 89 -2.49 6.60 -5.53
C PHE A 89 -3.54 7.61 -5.01
N ASN A 90 -3.29 8.91 -5.15
CA ASN A 90 -4.24 9.94 -4.72
C ASN A 90 -5.56 9.85 -5.50
N LEU A 91 -5.50 9.64 -6.82
CA LEU A 91 -6.70 9.43 -7.61
C LEU A 91 -7.47 8.16 -7.22
N LEU A 92 -6.80 7.12 -6.73
CA LEU A 92 -7.46 5.94 -6.18
C LEU A 92 -8.14 6.20 -4.83
N LEU A 93 -7.49 6.96 -3.95
CA LEU A 93 -8.09 7.38 -2.67
C LEU A 93 -9.35 8.22 -2.90
N ASP A 94 -9.28 9.18 -3.80
CA ASP A 94 -10.41 10.06 -4.13
C ASP A 94 -11.57 9.25 -4.70
N ASP A 95 -11.31 8.33 -5.63
CA ASP A 95 -12.32 7.45 -6.21
C ASP A 95 -12.98 6.50 -5.18
N VAL A 96 -12.20 5.97 -4.22
CA VAL A 96 -12.74 5.17 -3.10
C VAL A 96 -13.66 6.02 -2.22
N ARG A 97 -13.29 7.28 -1.95
CA ARG A 97 -14.12 8.22 -1.19
C ARG A 97 -15.38 8.62 -1.92
N ASP A 98 -15.29 8.93 -3.21
CA ASP A 98 -16.44 9.30 -4.01
C ASP A 98 -17.43 8.14 -4.10
N THR A 99 -16.92 6.90 -4.11
CA THR A 99 -17.76 5.69 -4.14
C THR A 99 -18.48 5.42 -2.82
N LEU A 100 -17.80 5.54 -1.68
CA LEU A 100 -18.33 5.08 -0.38
C LEU A 100 -18.74 6.22 0.58
N GLY A 101 -18.29 7.44 0.32
CA GLY A 101 -18.46 8.59 1.20
C GLY A 101 -18.00 8.29 2.63
N MET A 102 -18.88 8.58 3.59
CA MET A 102 -18.65 8.32 5.02
C MET A 102 -18.57 6.84 5.39
N ASN A 103 -18.94 5.93 4.48
CA ASN A 103 -18.85 4.48 4.69
C ASN A 103 -17.50 3.89 4.25
N ALA A 104 -16.58 4.69 3.73
CA ALA A 104 -15.25 4.23 3.35
C ALA A 104 -14.51 3.63 4.57
N PRO A 105 -13.81 2.49 4.42
CA PRO A 105 -12.98 1.96 5.50
C PRO A 105 -11.95 2.99 5.98
N VAL A 106 -11.85 3.15 7.30
CA VAL A 106 -10.83 4.01 7.90
C VAL A 106 -9.46 3.47 7.52
N SER A 107 -8.59 4.34 7.02
CA SER A 107 -7.19 4.04 6.73
C SER A 107 -6.27 4.90 7.59
N TYR A 108 -5.09 4.38 7.91
CA TYR A 108 -4.15 5.00 8.83
C TYR A 108 -2.81 5.26 8.15
N THR A 109 -2.17 6.36 8.48
CA THR A 109 -0.81 6.68 8.05
C THR A 109 0.07 6.83 9.28
N VAL A 110 1.23 6.17 9.31
CA VAL A 110 2.20 6.30 10.41
C VAL A 110 3.28 7.30 10.05
N GLN A 111 3.53 8.26 10.94
CA GLN A 111 4.55 9.29 10.78
C GLN A 111 5.49 9.31 11.99
N SER A 112 6.79 9.29 11.74
CA SER A 112 7.82 9.27 12.80
C SER A 112 8.13 10.63 13.40
N GLN A 113 7.49 11.69 12.91
CA GLN A 113 7.65 13.06 13.39
C GLN A 113 6.30 13.76 13.31
N ARG A 114 5.99 14.57 14.32
CA ARG A 114 4.81 15.44 14.29
C ARG A 114 5.08 16.65 13.42
N ASP A 115 4.43 16.69 12.28
CA ASP A 115 4.33 17.86 11.41
C ASP A 115 2.85 18.20 11.24
N PRO A 116 2.34 19.27 11.88
CA PRO A 116 0.94 19.66 11.81
C PRO A 116 0.44 19.92 10.38
N VAL A 117 1.28 20.47 9.51
CA VAL A 117 0.90 20.78 8.12
C VAL A 117 0.74 19.47 7.34
N LYS A 118 1.72 18.57 7.47
CA LYS A 118 1.65 17.25 6.85
C LYS A 118 0.48 16.43 7.39
N MET A 119 0.23 16.45 8.69
CA MET A 119 -0.91 15.75 9.30
C MET A 119 -2.24 16.24 8.72
N ARG A 120 -2.43 17.56 8.63
CA ARG A 120 -3.63 18.14 8.00
C ARG A 120 -3.77 17.75 6.54
N TYR A 121 -2.68 17.68 5.80
CA TYR A 121 -2.68 17.20 4.42
C TYR A 121 -3.12 15.73 4.35
N LEU A 122 -2.52 14.84 5.14
CA LEU A 122 -2.87 13.40 5.18
C LEU A 122 -4.32 13.17 5.64
N GLU A 123 -4.83 13.99 6.56
CA GLU A 123 -6.23 14.00 7.01
C GLU A 123 -7.19 14.50 5.92
N SER A 124 -6.80 15.51 5.13
CA SER A 124 -7.57 15.97 3.98
C SER A 124 -7.65 14.90 2.89
N LEU A 125 -6.60 14.09 2.78
CA LEU A 125 -6.59 12.83 2.04
C LEU A 125 -7.22 11.69 2.84
N GLY A 126 -8.17 11.98 3.74
CA GLY A 126 -9.03 11.08 4.52
C GLY A 126 -8.36 9.85 5.10
N THR A 127 -7.14 10.02 5.59
CA THR A 127 -6.44 9.03 6.43
C THR A 127 -6.25 9.59 7.83
N ASN A 128 -6.29 8.75 8.84
CA ASN A 128 -5.95 9.13 10.21
C ASN A 128 -4.44 9.00 10.42
N THR A 129 -3.81 10.02 10.99
CA THR A 129 -2.36 9.98 11.22
C THR A 129 -2.04 9.47 12.63
N ILE A 130 -1.23 8.41 12.70
CA ILE A 130 -0.61 7.91 13.93
C ILE A 130 0.80 8.48 13.99
N SER A 131 1.07 9.32 14.99
CA SER A 131 2.41 9.84 15.25
C SER A 131 3.16 8.88 16.17
N ILE A 132 4.39 8.52 15.80
CA ILE A 132 5.30 7.71 16.62
C ILE A 132 6.60 8.45 16.87
N ASP A 133 7.22 8.22 18.02
CA ASP A 133 8.49 8.82 18.42
C ASP A 133 9.68 8.02 17.85
N GLY A 134 9.77 7.98 16.52
CA GLY A 134 10.80 7.24 15.78
C GLY A 134 10.34 5.88 15.25
N TRP A 135 11.00 5.38 14.20
CA TRP A 135 10.62 4.11 13.55
C TRP A 135 10.93 2.85 14.37
N ASN A 136 11.77 2.97 15.40
CA ASN A 136 12.17 1.89 16.29
C ASN A 136 11.02 1.34 17.13
N VAL A 137 9.97 2.13 17.38
CA VAL A 137 8.78 1.67 18.14
C VAL A 137 7.73 0.99 17.26
N LEU A 138 7.87 1.09 15.93
CA LEU A 138 6.92 0.51 14.98
C LEU A 138 6.71 -1.00 15.17
N PRO A 139 7.74 -1.84 15.41
CA PRO A 139 7.55 -3.27 15.62
C PRO A 139 6.62 -3.60 16.79
N ASP A 140 6.68 -2.82 17.87
CA ASP A 140 5.85 -3.04 19.05
C ASP A 140 4.43 -2.55 18.81
N LEU A 141 4.26 -1.38 18.17
CA LEU A 141 2.96 -0.86 17.73
C LEU A 141 2.21 -1.87 16.84
N VAL A 142 2.90 -2.47 15.88
CA VAL A 142 2.31 -3.46 14.96
C VAL A 142 1.93 -4.76 15.68
N ARG A 143 2.60 -5.09 16.79
CA ARG A 143 2.31 -6.30 17.59
C ARG A 143 1.17 -6.10 18.58
N GLU A 144 1.07 -4.94 19.20
CA GLU A 144 0.14 -4.66 20.30
C GLU A 144 -1.19 -4.06 19.83
N ASP A 145 -1.18 -3.12 18.88
CA ASP A 145 -2.35 -2.27 18.58
C ASP A 145 -3.08 -2.61 17.28
N ILE A 146 -2.50 -3.41 16.38
CA ILE A 146 -3.22 -3.91 15.21
C ILE A 146 -3.84 -5.26 15.61
N PRO A 147 -5.15 -5.33 15.91
CA PRO A 147 -5.74 -6.56 16.38
C PRO A 147 -5.53 -7.60 15.29
N ARG A 148 -4.87 -8.71 15.64
CA ARG A 148 -4.94 -9.96 14.86
C ARG A 148 -6.39 -10.43 14.92
N SER A 149 -7.28 -9.74 14.21
CA SER A 149 -8.70 -10.02 14.24
C SER A 149 -8.87 -11.42 13.69
N ARG A 150 -9.40 -12.29 14.54
CA ARG A 150 -9.78 -13.69 14.37
C ARG A 150 -10.88 -13.89 13.30
N TYR A 151 -11.15 -12.87 12.49
CA TYR A 151 -12.03 -12.89 11.34
C TYR A 151 -11.17 -12.75 10.08
N ARG A 152 -11.51 -13.51 9.04
CA ARG A 152 -11.01 -13.34 7.66
C ARG A 152 -11.33 -11.94 7.12
N ARG A 153 -10.71 -10.90 7.67
CA ARG A 153 -10.64 -9.54 7.12
C ARG A 153 -9.17 -9.22 6.99
N ARG A 154 -8.70 -9.32 5.76
CA ARG A 154 -7.32 -9.22 5.33
C ARG A 154 -6.87 -7.78 5.62
N TRP A 155 -6.05 -7.58 6.65
CA TRP A 155 -5.25 -6.36 6.73
C TRP A 155 -4.29 -6.43 5.54
N CYS A 156 -4.52 -5.61 4.53
CA CYS A 156 -3.52 -5.41 3.49
C CYS A 156 -2.42 -4.51 4.06
N LEU A 157 -1.39 -5.13 4.63
CA LEU A 157 -0.05 -4.54 4.74
C LEU A 157 0.54 -4.42 3.33
N ASN A 158 -0.13 -3.65 2.47
CA ASN A 158 0.44 -3.22 1.21
C ASN A 158 1.29 -2.01 1.54
N ALA A 159 2.58 -2.24 1.78
CA ALA A 159 3.56 -1.19 1.58
C ALA A 159 3.46 -0.80 0.09
N VAL A 160 2.66 0.21 -0.21
CA VAL A 160 2.77 0.94 -1.46
C VAL A 160 4.07 1.71 -1.35
N LEU A 161 5.14 1.09 -1.84
CA LEU A 161 6.36 1.78 -2.25
C LEU A 161 6.19 2.24 -3.69
#